data_AF-A0A2H3BAQ7-F1
#
_entry.id   AF-A0A2H3BAQ7-F1
#
_cell.length_a   1.000
_cell.length_b   1.000
_cell.length_c   1.000
_cell.angle_alpha   90.00
_cell.angle_beta   90.00
_cell.angle_gamma   90.00
#
_symmetry.space_group_name_H-M   'P 1'
#
loop_
_entity.id
_entity.type
_entity.pdbx_description
1 polymer ?
#
loop_
_entity_poly.entity_id
_entity_poly.type
_entity_poly.pdbx_seq_one_letter_code
_entity_poly.pdbx_strand_id
1 'polypeptide(L)'
;MPLLIAEAYFIAIGLEVLLHGMYTALWLVSMYLLLFKRKKTKVIVAMTVLNSIMWAVATSHMSISFQQNFHAFLHQHAADNPTAFEDNSAPNIYLQILLESINIVIGDGIVIWRAWILWNRKWWVIITTATLLTGTLTAATGLIRVYTMAPPAITLFENPSLSAWATAFIGSTLITNIWATSLVAYRTWSHNNYIRAITGETFMTRVRRQNGILAILIESGIFYCCTWFVAIMAFICGNNLIYIVIDVLSQLTAIYPTLIITLVCLRSTLDVAIETFQQATQEWAVRTGNIGNPSHIVTTTSYPLSDLRIGARTTAHSSGLDQSDSMSGVGGSTMNTDKALPCAPCDVGLEDTHNTDNKVDIV
;
A
#
# COMPACT_ATOMS: atom_id res chain seq x y z
N MET A 1 10.59 31.56 22.61
CA MET A 1 9.77 31.36 23.81
C MET A 1 9.58 29.87 23.98
N PRO A 2 9.72 29.32 25.20
CA PRO A 2 9.38 27.93 25.43
C PRO A 2 7.89 27.73 25.10
N LEU A 3 7.60 26.68 24.34
CA LEU A 3 6.23 26.34 23.92
C LEU A 3 5.48 25.81 25.15
N LEU A 4 4.32 26.40 25.47
CA LEU A 4 3.52 25.92 26.60
C LEU A 4 3.03 24.50 26.32
N ILE A 5 2.92 23.68 27.37
CA ILE A 5 2.50 22.27 27.25
C ILE A 5 1.14 22.18 26.55
N ALA A 6 0.18 23.02 26.95
CA ALA A 6 -1.16 23.07 26.33
C ALA A 6 -1.11 23.45 24.83
N GLU A 7 -0.24 24.40 24.43
CA GLU A 7 -0.05 24.75 23.02
C GLU A 7 0.56 23.59 22.24
N ALA A 8 1.50 22.85 22.84
CA ALA A 8 2.15 21.70 22.22
C ALA A 8 1.14 20.59 21.93
N TYR A 9 0.31 20.22 22.92
CA TYR A 9 -0.74 19.21 22.74
C TYR A 9 -1.79 19.62 21.71
N PHE A 10 -2.18 20.90 21.66
CA PHE A 10 -3.11 21.39 20.65
C PHE A 10 -2.55 21.31 19.22
N ILE A 11 -1.27 21.65 19.04
CA ILE A 11 -0.60 21.52 17.74
C ILE A 11 -0.42 20.03 17.39
N ALA A 12 -0.06 19.20 18.37
CA ALA A 12 0.16 17.76 18.19
C ALA A 12 -1.08 17.05 17.65
N ILE A 13 -2.24 17.24 18.29
CA ILE A 13 -3.51 16.63 17.84
C ILE A 13 -3.92 17.11 16.45
N GLY A 14 -3.70 18.39 16.12
CA GLY A 14 -4.00 18.93 14.79
C GLY A 14 -3.15 18.25 13.70
N LEU A 15 -1.85 18.07 13.97
CA LEU A 15 -0.95 17.34 13.08
C LEU A 15 -1.28 15.86 13.00
N GLU A 16 -1.64 15.23 14.12
CA GLU A 16 -2.04 13.83 14.19
C GLU A 16 -3.27 13.56 13.30
N VAL A 17 -4.30 14.39 13.41
CA VAL A 17 -5.53 14.30 12.60
C VAL A 17 -5.22 14.50 11.11
N LEU A 18 -4.36 15.48 10.78
CA LEU A 18 -3.97 15.76 9.39
C LEU A 18 -3.21 14.57 8.78
N LEU A 19 -2.23 14.02 9.50
CA LEU A 19 -1.46 12.86 9.07
C LEU A 19 -2.34 11.63 8.95
N HIS A 20 -3.28 11.43 9.87
CA HIS A 20 -4.26 10.36 9.78
C HIS A 20 -5.16 10.51 8.53
N GLY A 21 -5.57 11.74 8.20
CA GLY A 21 -6.27 12.03 6.95
C GLY A 21 -5.46 11.63 5.71
N MET A 22 -4.19 12.02 5.64
CA MET A 22 -3.29 11.60 4.56
C MET A 22 -3.12 10.07 4.52
N TYR A 23 -3.00 9.43 5.68
CA TYR A 23 -2.90 7.99 5.82
C TYR A 23 -4.14 7.27 5.30
N THR A 24 -5.34 7.76 5.61
CA THR A 24 -6.60 7.17 5.11
C THR A 24 -6.68 7.24 3.58
N ALA A 25 -6.27 8.36 2.97
CA ALA A 25 -6.21 8.49 1.51
C ALA A 25 -5.23 7.47 0.91
N LEU A 26 -4.06 7.30 1.53
CA LEU A 26 -3.07 6.31 1.10
C LEU A 26 -3.59 4.87 1.25
N TRP A 27 -4.31 4.58 2.34
CA TRP A 27 -4.95 3.29 2.56
C TRP A 27 -6.01 2.99 1.50
N LEU A 28 -6.83 3.97 1.11
CA LEU A 28 -7.82 3.82 0.03
C LEU A 28 -7.16 3.49 -1.31
N VAL A 29 -6.07 4.18 -1.66
CA VAL A 29 -5.29 3.89 -2.88
C VAL A 29 -4.69 2.49 -2.81
N SER A 30 -4.10 2.12 -1.68
CA SER A 30 -3.54 0.78 -1.44
C SER A 30 -4.60 -0.30 -1.64
N MET A 31 -5.78 -0.12 -1.03
CA MET A 31 -6.90 -1.05 -1.11
C MET A 31 -7.42 -1.17 -2.55
N TYR A 32 -7.57 -0.06 -3.27
CA TYR A 32 -7.98 -0.06 -4.67
C TYR A 32 -6.99 -0.85 -5.56
N LEU A 33 -5.68 -0.62 -5.40
CA LEU A 33 -4.65 -1.33 -6.16
C LEU A 33 -4.62 -2.83 -5.84
N LEU A 34 -4.76 -3.21 -4.58
CA LEU A 34 -4.73 -4.60 -4.13
C LEU A 34 -5.96 -5.39 -4.57
N LEU A 35 -7.15 -4.78 -4.55
CA LEU A 35 -8.41 -5.45 -4.89
C LEU A 35 -8.69 -5.52 -6.39
N PHE A 36 -8.43 -4.45 -7.14
CA PHE A 36 -8.88 -4.33 -8.53
C PHE A 36 -7.78 -4.53 -9.58
N LYS A 37 -6.51 -4.28 -9.24
CA LYS A 37 -5.40 -4.33 -10.21
C LYS A 37 -4.52 -5.58 -10.09
N ARG A 38 -4.80 -6.45 -9.12
CA ARG A 38 -3.95 -7.60 -8.78
C ARG A 38 -4.77 -8.89 -8.74
N LYS A 39 -4.16 -9.99 -9.17
CA LYS A 39 -4.75 -11.33 -9.02
C LYS A 39 -4.79 -11.69 -7.52
N LYS A 40 -5.88 -12.31 -7.08
CA LYS A 40 -6.10 -12.69 -5.67
C LYS A 40 -5.21 -13.89 -5.27
N THR A 41 -3.93 -13.65 -5.10
CA THR A 41 -2.98 -14.64 -4.53
C THR A 41 -3.07 -14.60 -3.02
N LYS A 42 -2.84 -15.75 -2.34
CA LYS A 42 -2.80 -15.87 -0.87
C LYS A 42 -1.97 -14.75 -0.20
N VAL A 43 -0.83 -14.41 -0.80
CA VAL A 43 0.07 -13.34 -0.33
C VAL A 43 -0.60 -11.96 -0.39
N ILE A 44 -1.31 -11.64 -1.47
CA ILE A 44 -1.96 -10.34 -1.67
C ILE A 44 -3.14 -10.19 -0.71
N VAL A 45 -3.90 -11.27 -0.50
CA VAL A 45 -4.97 -11.30 0.50
C VAL A 45 -4.39 -11.06 1.91
N ALA A 46 -3.32 -11.77 2.29
CA ALA A 46 -2.66 -11.56 3.57
C ALA A 46 -2.16 -10.11 3.75
N MET A 47 -1.52 -9.54 2.73
CA MET A 47 -1.08 -8.13 2.76
C MET A 47 -2.25 -7.15 2.90
N THR A 48 -3.39 -7.43 2.24
CA THR A 48 -4.60 -6.59 2.34
C THR A 48 -5.18 -6.64 3.75
N VAL A 49 -5.24 -7.83 4.36
CA VAL A 49 -5.70 -8.01 5.73
C VAL A 49 -4.79 -7.29 6.72
N LEU A 50 -3.47 -7.47 6.64
CA LEU A 50 -2.51 -6.78 7.50
C LEU A 50 -2.61 -5.26 7.34
N ASN A 51 -2.69 -4.75 6.11
CA ASN A 51 -2.85 -3.33 5.82
C ASN A 51 -4.16 -2.75 6.41
N SER A 52 -5.23 -3.54 6.46
CA SER A 52 -6.52 -3.13 7.05
C SER A 52 -6.47 -3.14 8.57
N ILE A 53 -5.80 -4.14 9.17
CA ILE A 53 -5.60 -4.21 10.62
C ILE A 53 -4.79 -3.00 11.09
N MET A 54 -3.67 -2.69 10.42
CA MET A 54 -2.86 -1.52 10.77
C MET A 54 -3.66 -0.21 10.72
N TRP A 55 -4.51 -0.06 9.69
CA TRP A 55 -5.36 1.12 9.57
C TRP A 55 -6.38 1.22 10.71
N ALA A 56 -7.01 0.11 11.10
CA ALA A 56 -7.93 0.07 12.23
C ALA A 56 -7.22 0.38 13.57
N VAL A 57 -6.00 -0.12 13.76
CA VAL A 57 -5.17 0.16 14.95
C VAL A 57 -4.78 1.63 15.02
N ALA A 58 -4.34 2.22 13.91
CA ALA A 58 -4.00 3.65 13.84
C ALA A 58 -5.23 4.56 14.05
N THR A 59 -6.39 4.16 13.54
CA THR A 59 -7.66 4.90 13.77
C THR A 59 -8.07 4.83 15.25
N SER A 60 -7.88 3.68 15.88
CA SER A 60 -8.12 3.50 17.32
C SER A 60 -7.17 4.37 18.15
N HIS A 61 -5.88 4.42 17.79
CA HIS A 61 -4.89 5.28 18.45
C HIS A 61 -5.31 6.75 18.40
N MET A 62 -5.61 7.26 17.20
CA MET A 62 -6.06 8.63 16.98
C MET A 62 -7.34 8.93 17.77
N SER A 63 -8.30 7.99 17.81
CA SER A 63 -9.57 8.18 18.51
C SER A 63 -9.36 8.32 20.03
N ILE A 64 -8.46 7.53 20.61
CA ILE A 64 -8.12 7.61 22.04
C ILE A 64 -7.36 8.91 22.33
N SER A 65 -6.39 9.28 21.49
CA SER A 65 -5.68 10.57 21.58
C SER A 65 -6.66 11.75 21.53
N PHE A 66 -7.61 11.71 20.59
CA PHE A 66 -8.63 12.74 20.46
C PHE A 66 -9.53 12.83 21.70
N GLN A 67 -9.99 11.69 22.22
CA GLN A 67 -10.82 11.64 23.42
C GLN A 67 -10.08 12.18 24.66
N GLN A 68 -8.80 11.82 24.82
CA GLN A 68 -7.97 12.28 25.93
C GLN A 68 -7.78 13.80 25.89
N ASN A 69 -7.37 14.34 24.74
CA ASN A 69 -7.19 15.77 24.56
C ASN A 69 -8.52 16.54 24.72
N PHE A 70 -9.62 16.02 24.18
CA PHE A 70 -10.94 16.63 24.31
C PHE A 70 -11.38 16.74 25.78
N HIS A 71 -11.19 15.67 26.57
CA HIS A 71 -11.49 15.69 28.01
C HIS A 71 -10.59 16.68 28.76
N ALA A 72 -9.28 16.69 28.48
CA ALA A 72 -8.33 17.59 29.12
C ALA A 72 -8.67 19.07 28.85
N PHE A 73 -8.94 19.45 27.60
CA PHE A 73 -9.25 20.84 27.25
C PHE A 73 -10.62 21.31 27.78
N LEU A 74 -11.67 20.50 27.64
CA LEU A 74 -13.05 20.95 27.93
C LEU A 74 -13.50 20.72 29.37
N HIS A 75 -13.07 19.62 30.02
CA HIS A 75 -13.54 19.29 31.36
C HIS A 75 -12.56 19.77 32.44
N GLN A 76 -11.25 19.70 32.16
CA GLN A 76 -10.21 20.02 33.14
C GLN A 76 -9.62 21.44 32.97
N HIS A 77 -10.11 22.23 32.00
CA HIS A 77 -9.62 23.58 31.72
C HIS A 77 -8.10 23.61 31.58
N ALA A 78 -7.53 22.66 30.84
CA ALA A 78 -6.09 22.45 30.75
C ALA A 78 -5.30 23.62 30.11
N ALA A 79 -6.01 24.62 29.56
CA ALA A 79 -5.42 25.90 29.17
C ALA A 79 -4.90 26.71 30.39
N ASP A 80 -5.57 26.58 31.54
CA ASP A 80 -5.23 27.30 32.78
C ASP A 80 -4.48 26.42 33.79
N ASN A 81 -4.64 25.08 33.72
CA ASN A 81 -3.97 24.11 34.60
C ASN A 81 -3.21 23.03 33.79
N PRO A 82 -1.87 23.12 33.64
CA PRO A 82 -1.09 22.17 32.84
C PRO A 82 -1.03 20.75 33.41
N THR A 83 -1.32 20.57 34.71
CA THR A 83 -1.33 19.26 35.40
C THR A 83 -2.43 18.31 34.90
N ALA A 84 -3.42 18.82 34.17
CA ALA A 84 -4.49 18.02 33.57
C ALA A 84 -3.97 17.05 32.47
N PHE A 85 -2.86 17.37 31.81
CA PHE A 85 -2.21 16.48 30.83
C PHE A 85 -1.27 15.47 31.48
N GLU A 86 -1.00 15.61 32.78
CA GLU A 86 0.03 14.85 33.52
C GLU A 86 -0.59 13.76 34.42
N ASP A 87 -1.88 13.48 34.26
CA ASP A 87 -2.54 12.35 34.91
C ASP A 87 -2.15 11.03 34.22
N ASN A 88 -0.92 10.60 34.48
CA ASN A 88 -0.31 9.37 33.96
C ASN A 88 -1.05 8.09 34.41
N SER A 89 -2.05 8.20 35.29
CA SER A 89 -2.86 7.08 35.78
C SER A 89 -4.01 6.70 34.83
N ALA A 90 -4.29 7.52 33.81
CA ALA A 90 -5.36 7.25 32.86
C ALA A 90 -5.03 5.99 32.01
N PRO A 91 -5.97 5.02 31.88
CA PRO A 91 -5.75 3.79 31.12
C PRO A 91 -5.41 4.01 29.63
N ASN A 92 -5.67 5.22 29.12
CA ASN A 92 -5.57 5.60 27.72
C ASN A 92 -4.12 5.61 27.19
N ILE A 93 -3.15 6.06 28.00
CA ILE A 93 -1.73 6.14 27.60
C ILE A 93 -1.18 4.72 27.34
N TYR A 94 -1.54 3.75 28.18
CA TYR A 94 -1.12 2.35 28.01
C TYR A 94 -1.71 1.74 26.73
N LEU A 95 -2.97 2.03 26.45
CA LEU A 95 -3.63 1.57 25.23
C LEU A 95 -2.96 2.17 23.99
N GLN A 96 -2.60 3.46 24.00
CA GLN A 96 -1.90 4.10 22.88
C GLN A 96 -0.54 3.45 22.61
N ILE A 97 0.30 3.27 23.64
CA ILE A 97 1.62 2.61 23.49
C ILE A 97 1.46 1.17 22.98
N LEU A 98 0.45 0.45 23.46
CA LEU A 98 0.17 -0.91 23.00
C LEU A 98 -0.26 -0.95 21.52
N LEU A 99 -1.16 -0.06 21.12
CA LEU A 99 -1.61 0.06 19.72
C LEU A 99 -0.46 0.44 18.79
N GLU A 100 0.39 1.38 19.21
CA GLU A 100 1.60 1.76 18.47
C GLU A 100 2.56 0.56 18.34
N SER A 101 2.79 -0.18 19.43
CA SER A 101 3.65 -1.37 19.43
C SER A 101 3.15 -2.44 18.45
N ILE A 102 1.83 -2.64 18.35
CA ILE A 102 1.23 -3.57 17.37
C ILE A 102 1.53 -3.10 15.94
N ASN A 103 1.38 -1.80 15.66
CA ASN A 103 1.68 -1.24 14.34
C ASN A 103 3.16 -1.38 13.97
N ILE A 104 4.08 -1.13 14.91
CA ILE A 104 5.52 -1.31 14.70
C ILE A 104 5.84 -2.77 14.37
N VAL A 105 5.34 -3.73 15.14
CA VAL A 105 5.60 -5.16 14.92
C VAL A 105 5.09 -5.63 13.55
N ILE A 106 3.87 -5.23 13.18
CA ILE A 106 3.31 -5.60 11.88
C ILE A 106 4.08 -4.89 10.76
N GLY A 107 4.38 -3.61 10.92
CA GLY A 107 5.09 -2.78 9.94
C GLY A 107 6.49 -3.30 9.63
N ASP A 108 7.31 -3.49 10.66
CA ASP A 108 8.66 -4.05 10.53
C ASP A 108 8.59 -5.48 10.00
N GLY A 109 7.62 -6.28 10.45
CA GLY A 109 7.36 -7.62 9.93
C GLY A 109 7.14 -7.65 8.42
N ILE A 110 6.39 -6.68 7.85
CA ILE A 110 6.16 -6.57 6.40
C ILE A 110 7.48 -6.26 5.66
N VAL A 111 8.30 -5.36 6.19
CA VAL A 111 9.61 -5.00 5.60
C VAL A 111 10.55 -6.20 5.61
N ILE A 112 10.63 -6.91 6.74
CA ILE A 112 11.47 -8.10 6.92
C ILE A 112 11.01 -9.22 6.01
N TRP A 113 9.71 -9.47 5.91
CA TRP A 113 9.16 -10.49 5.04
C TRP A 113 9.57 -10.27 3.58
N ARG A 114 9.57 -9.01 3.12
CA ARG A 114 10.08 -8.66 1.78
C ARG A 114 11.58 -8.92 1.66
N ALA A 115 12.37 -8.55 2.67
CA ALA A 115 13.81 -8.77 2.68
C ALA A 115 14.15 -10.28 2.70
N TRP A 116 13.40 -11.08 3.45
CA TRP A 116 13.55 -12.53 3.54
C TRP A 116 13.30 -13.23 2.20
N ILE A 117 12.26 -12.81 1.48
CA ILE A 117 12.00 -13.31 0.12
C ILE A 117 13.17 -12.97 -0.82
N LEU A 118 13.73 -11.77 -0.71
CA LEU A 118 14.87 -11.32 -1.52
C LEU A 118 16.17 -12.09 -1.21
N TRP A 119 16.31 -12.54 0.04
CA TRP A 119 17.43 -13.36 0.50
C TRP A 119 17.28 -14.85 0.18
N ASN A 120 16.35 -15.23 -0.72
CA ASN A 120 16.06 -16.61 -1.07
C ASN A 120 15.67 -17.45 0.18
N ARG A 121 14.87 -16.86 1.06
CA ARG A 121 14.31 -17.49 2.28
C ARG A 121 15.36 -17.94 3.32
N LYS A 122 16.54 -17.32 3.37
CA LYS A 122 17.52 -17.62 4.43
C LYS A 122 17.02 -17.20 5.81
N TRP A 123 16.98 -18.16 6.74
CA TRP A 123 16.44 -17.99 8.10
C TRP A 123 17.16 -16.94 8.96
N TRP A 124 18.46 -16.70 8.73
CA TRP A 124 19.24 -15.73 9.51
C TRP A 124 18.67 -14.29 9.45
N VAL A 125 18.01 -13.91 8.35
CA VAL A 125 17.36 -12.58 8.21
C VAL A 125 16.17 -12.44 9.17
N ILE A 126 15.39 -13.51 9.32
CA ILE A 126 14.25 -13.53 10.26
C ILE A 126 14.78 -13.53 11.68
N ILE A 127 15.77 -14.38 12.00
CA ILE A 127 16.30 -14.52 13.36
C ILE A 127 16.90 -13.19 13.84
N THR A 128 17.77 -12.56 13.04
CA THR A 128 18.40 -11.29 13.42
C THR A 128 17.37 -10.20 13.68
N THR A 129 16.37 -10.06 12.81
CA THR A 129 15.37 -9.00 12.98
C THR A 129 14.33 -9.33 14.04
N ALA A 130 13.99 -10.61 14.25
CA ALA A 130 13.16 -11.03 15.37
C ALA A 130 13.83 -10.70 16.71
N THR A 131 15.15 -10.91 16.85
CA THR A 131 15.89 -10.52 18.05
C THR A 131 15.85 -9.01 18.29
N LEU A 132 16.01 -8.20 17.24
CA LEU A 132 15.89 -6.75 17.31
C LEU A 132 14.47 -6.30 17.72
N LEU A 133 13.43 -6.91 17.14
CA LEU A 133 12.03 -6.65 17.49
C LEU A 133 11.70 -7.04 18.93
N THR A 134 12.26 -8.15 19.43
CA THR A 134 12.10 -8.49 20.85
C THR A 134 12.75 -7.44 21.75
N GLY A 135 13.86 -6.84 21.33
CA GLY A 135 14.47 -5.70 22.01
C GLY A 135 13.51 -4.50 22.10
N THR A 136 12.89 -4.12 20.98
CA THR A 136 11.90 -3.04 20.95
C THR A 136 10.68 -3.33 21.81
N LEU A 137 10.15 -4.56 21.79
CA LEU A 137 9.05 -4.98 22.66
C LEU A 137 9.44 -4.96 24.15
N THR A 138 10.67 -5.38 24.49
CA THR A 138 11.15 -5.28 25.88
C THR A 138 11.29 -3.83 26.33
N ALA A 139 11.73 -2.93 25.45
CA ALA A 139 11.79 -1.51 25.75
C ALA A 139 10.39 -0.89 25.93
N ALA A 140 9.42 -1.25 25.07
CA ALA A 140 8.03 -0.80 25.17
C ALA A 140 7.37 -1.28 26.47
N THR A 141 7.52 -2.56 26.79
CA THR A 141 6.97 -3.13 28.04
C THR A 141 7.64 -2.55 29.29
N GLY A 142 8.95 -2.27 29.24
CA GLY A 142 9.65 -1.54 30.29
C GLY A 142 9.11 -0.12 30.47
N LEU A 143 8.86 0.60 29.37
CA LEU A 143 8.26 1.93 29.39
C LEU A 143 6.87 1.91 30.01
N ILE A 144 6.00 0.99 29.56
CA ILE A 144 4.64 0.79 30.13
C ILE A 144 4.73 0.53 31.63
N ARG A 145 5.63 -0.37 32.07
CA ARG A 145 5.82 -0.69 33.49
C ARG A 145 6.21 0.53 34.31
N VAL A 146 7.14 1.36 33.83
CA VAL A 146 7.54 2.56 34.57
C VAL A 146 6.42 3.59 34.59
N TYR A 147 5.66 3.76 33.50
CA TYR A 147 4.46 4.60 33.50
C TYR A 147 3.43 4.14 34.54
N THR A 148 3.18 2.83 34.68
CA THR A 148 2.23 2.30 35.69
C THR A 148 2.65 2.52 37.15
N MET A 149 3.94 2.69 37.39
CA MET A 149 4.50 2.84 38.73
C MET A 149 4.88 4.29 39.05
N ALA A 150 4.80 5.19 38.06
CA ALA A 150 5.11 6.60 38.24
C ALA A 150 3.96 7.31 38.96
N PRO A 151 4.24 8.10 40.01
CA PRO A 151 3.26 9.02 40.58
C PRO A 151 2.61 9.92 39.52
N PRO A 152 1.34 10.33 39.70
CA PRO A 152 0.70 11.32 38.83
C PRO A 152 1.49 12.65 38.89
N ALA A 153 1.51 13.39 37.79
CA ALA A 153 2.22 14.67 37.62
C ALA A 153 3.76 14.59 37.44
N ILE A 154 4.34 13.43 37.08
CA ILE A 154 5.77 13.36 36.70
C ILE A 154 5.92 13.35 35.17
N THR A 155 6.66 14.33 34.67
CA THR A 155 6.94 14.47 33.23
C THR A 155 8.02 13.50 32.74
N LEU A 156 8.09 13.33 31.41
CA LEU A 156 9.07 12.47 30.74
C LEU A 156 10.53 12.79 31.11
N PHE A 157 10.81 14.06 31.45
CA PHE A 157 12.15 14.56 31.75
C PHE A 157 12.50 14.51 33.25
N GLU A 158 11.49 14.50 34.13
CA GLU A 158 11.70 14.50 35.58
C GLU A 158 12.06 13.12 36.13
N ASN A 159 11.64 12.04 35.46
CA ASN A 159 11.96 10.68 35.88
C ASN A 159 13.12 10.08 35.06
N PRO A 160 14.30 9.82 35.66
CA PRO A 160 15.44 9.21 34.98
C PRO A 160 15.13 7.81 34.42
N SER A 161 14.23 7.05 35.05
CA SER A 161 13.86 5.72 34.57
C SER A 161 12.99 5.82 33.32
N LEU A 162 12.00 6.71 33.34
CA LEU A 162 11.05 6.88 32.24
C LEU A 162 11.77 7.41 30.99
N SER A 163 12.67 8.37 31.16
CA SER A 163 13.51 8.88 30.08
C SER A 163 14.48 7.83 29.52
N ALA A 164 15.07 6.99 30.37
CA ALA A 164 15.94 5.90 29.92
C ALA A 164 15.18 4.86 29.09
N TRP A 165 13.99 4.43 29.52
CA TRP A 165 13.17 3.48 28.77
C TRP A 165 12.60 4.08 27.49
N ALA A 166 12.21 5.36 27.49
CA ALA A 166 11.77 6.06 26.28
C ALA A 166 12.92 6.16 25.26
N THR A 167 14.12 6.54 25.71
CA THR A 167 15.31 6.57 24.85
C THR A 167 15.66 5.19 24.31
N ALA A 168 15.56 4.14 25.14
CA ALA A 168 15.79 2.77 24.73
C ALA A 168 14.77 2.32 23.68
N PHE A 169 13.49 2.68 23.84
CA PHE A 169 12.43 2.37 22.88
C PHE A 169 12.70 3.05 21.53
N ILE A 170 12.85 4.38 21.54
CA ILE A 170 13.12 5.18 20.33
C ILE A 170 14.42 4.72 19.63
N GLY A 171 15.49 4.49 20.40
CA GLY A 171 16.77 4.01 19.90
C GLY A 171 16.70 2.60 19.33
N SER A 172 15.98 1.68 19.97
CA SER A 172 15.81 0.31 19.47
C SER A 172 15.07 0.27 18.13
N THR A 173 14.04 1.10 17.97
CA THR A 173 13.29 1.21 16.72
C THR A 173 14.17 1.79 15.61
N LEU A 174 14.97 2.83 15.91
CA LEU A 174 15.93 3.38 14.96
C LEU A 174 16.95 2.32 14.49
N ILE A 175 17.56 1.58 15.42
CA ILE A 175 18.55 0.54 15.09
C ILE A 175 17.91 -0.55 14.24
N THR A 176 16.71 -1.00 14.59
CA THR A 176 15.97 -2.02 13.84
C THR A 176 15.70 -1.56 12.41
N ASN A 177 15.30 -0.30 12.22
CA ASN A 177 15.03 0.27 10.91
C ASN A 177 16.29 0.50 10.07
N ILE A 178 17.38 0.96 10.68
CA ILE A 178 18.68 1.07 10.00
C ILE A 178 19.15 -0.31 9.57
N TRP A 179 19.05 -1.32 10.45
CA TRP A 179 19.42 -2.70 10.14
C TRP A 179 18.59 -3.26 8.98
N ALA A 180 17.26 -3.15 9.04
CA ALA A 180 16.36 -3.61 8.00
C ALA A 180 16.64 -2.91 6.65
N THR A 181 16.81 -1.59 6.65
CA THR A 181 17.11 -0.79 5.46
C THR A 181 18.47 -1.17 4.89
N SER A 182 19.49 -1.35 5.72
CA SER A 182 20.83 -1.77 5.31
C SER A 182 20.83 -3.18 4.71
N LEU A 183 20.05 -4.10 5.27
CA LEU A 183 19.93 -5.47 4.77
C LEU A 183 19.26 -5.52 3.39
N VAL A 184 18.23 -4.69 3.18
CA VAL A 184 17.60 -4.50 1.86
C VAL A 184 18.57 -3.85 0.88
N ALA A 185 19.28 -2.80 1.30
CA ALA A 185 20.23 -2.06 0.46
C ALA A 185 21.41 -2.93 0.01
N TYR A 186 22.08 -3.60 0.95
CA TYR A 186 23.21 -4.47 0.68
C TYR A 186 22.83 -5.61 -0.27
N ARG A 187 21.66 -6.23 -0.05
CA ARG A 187 21.18 -7.30 -0.92
C ARG A 187 20.88 -6.81 -2.32
N THR A 188 20.26 -5.64 -2.45
CA THR A 188 19.99 -4.99 -3.72
C THR A 188 21.29 -4.75 -4.48
N TRP A 189 22.30 -4.20 -3.81
CA TRP A 189 23.60 -3.93 -4.40
C TRP A 189 24.31 -5.22 -4.84
N SER A 190 24.36 -6.24 -3.97
CA SER A 190 24.98 -7.53 -4.28
C SER A 190 24.30 -8.24 -5.45
N HIS A 191 22.96 -8.22 -5.50
CA HIS A 191 22.20 -8.82 -6.60
C HIS A 191 22.48 -8.10 -7.92
N ASN A 192 22.54 -6.76 -7.90
CA ASN A 192 22.85 -5.96 -9.08
C ASN A 192 24.26 -6.22 -9.61
N ASN A 193 25.22 -6.35 -8.70
CA ASN A 193 26.60 -6.62 -9.06
C ASN A 193 26.77 -8.03 -9.66
N TYR A 194 26.12 -9.03 -9.06
CA TYR A 194 26.14 -10.41 -9.55
C TYR A 194 25.53 -10.52 -10.95
N ILE A 195 24.40 -9.87 -11.20
CA ILE A 195 23.74 -9.92 -12.50
C ILE A 195 24.53 -9.16 -13.57
N ARG A 196 25.10 -7.99 -13.23
CA ARG A 196 25.99 -7.24 -14.13
C ARG A 196 27.18 -8.08 -14.59
N ALA A 197 27.67 -8.99 -13.74
CA ALA A 197 28.79 -9.86 -14.08
C ALA A 197 28.42 -11.04 -14.99
N ILE A 198 27.13 -11.41 -15.11
CA ILE A 198 26.72 -12.69 -15.68
C ILE A 198 25.86 -12.55 -16.96
N THR A 199 25.23 -11.40 -17.24
CA THR A 199 24.18 -11.39 -18.28
C THR A 199 24.19 -10.24 -19.29
N GLY A 200 24.02 -10.61 -20.57
CA GLY A 200 23.73 -9.73 -21.71
C GLY A 200 22.28 -9.22 -21.77
N GLU A 201 21.98 -8.37 -22.75
CA GLU A 201 20.91 -7.35 -22.75
C GLU A 201 19.48 -7.79 -22.34
N THR A 202 19.07 -9.04 -22.58
CA THR A 202 17.68 -9.51 -22.35
C THR A 202 17.31 -9.74 -20.88
N PHE A 203 18.26 -10.06 -20.00
CA PHE A 203 18.00 -10.22 -18.55
C PHE A 203 18.07 -8.87 -17.81
N MET A 204 18.65 -7.86 -18.47
CA MET A 204 18.85 -6.53 -17.94
C MET A 204 17.51 -5.80 -17.71
N THR A 205 16.48 -6.08 -18.51
CA THR A 205 15.16 -5.45 -18.42
C THR A 205 14.41 -5.85 -17.14
N ARG A 206 14.40 -7.15 -16.79
CA ARG A 206 13.71 -7.65 -15.57
C ARG A 206 14.41 -7.18 -14.29
N VAL A 207 15.72 -7.03 -14.35
CA VAL A 207 16.58 -6.64 -13.23
C VAL A 207 16.51 -5.14 -13.00
N ARG A 208 16.55 -4.34 -14.06
CA ARG A 208 16.32 -2.89 -13.99
C ARG A 208 14.96 -2.55 -13.36
N ARG A 209 13.94 -3.38 -13.60
CA ARG A 209 12.60 -3.27 -12.98
C ARG A 209 12.61 -3.54 -11.47
N GLN A 210 13.22 -4.64 -11.03
CA GLN A 210 13.36 -4.95 -9.59
C GLN A 210 14.17 -3.88 -8.84
N ASN A 211 15.16 -3.30 -9.51
CA ASN A 211 16.03 -2.27 -8.94
C ASN A 211 15.29 -0.98 -8.63
N GLY A 212 14.31 -0.58 -9.44
CA GLY A 212 13.49 0.60 -9.17
C GLY A 212 12.64 0.44 -7.90
N ILE A 213 12.08 -0.75 -7.67
CA ILE A 213 11.28 -1.03 -6.46
C ILE A 213 12.18 -1.03 -5.23
N LEU A 214 13.36 -1.67 -5.32
CA LEU A 214 14.32 -1.74 -4.22
C LEU A 214 14.92 -0.36 -3.88
N ALA A 215 15.19 0.48 -4.88
CA ALA A 215 15.67 1.83 -4.66
C ALA A 215 14.65 2.68 -3.88
N ILE A 216 13.38 2.62 -4.25
CA ILE A 216 12.30 3.34 -3.55
C ILE A 216 12.16 2.85 -2.10
N LEU A 217 12.29 1.54 -1.87
CA LEU A 217 12.29 0.98 -0.52
C LEU A 217 13.41 1.59 0.34
N ILE A 218 14.63 1.63 -0.20
CA ILE A 218 15.79 2.19 0.50
C ILE A 218 15.57 3.68 0.77
N GLU A 219 15.09 4.44 -0.23
CA GLU A 219 14.80 5.86 -0.09
C GLU A 219 13.76 6.13 1.01
N SER A 220 12.64 5.40 1.01
CA SER A 220 11.62 5.50 2.06
C SER A 220 12.12 5.08 3.44
N GLY A 221 12.98 4.06 3.52
CA GLY A 221 13.57 3.59 4.77
C GLY A 221 14.55 4.59 5.38
N ILE A 222 15.31 5.32 4.54
CA ILE A 222 16.17 6.42 4.99
C ILE A 222 15.33 7.54 5.58
N PHE A 223 14.24 7.95 4.90
CA PHE A 223 13.33 8.96 5.44
C PHE A 223 12.77 8.55 6.81
N TYR A 224 12.39 7.29 6.99
CA TYR A 224 11.91 6.78 8.27
C TYR A 224 13.01 6.75 9.34
N CYS A 225 14.25 6.40 8.99
CA CYS A 225 15.37 6.51 9.94
C CYS A 225 15.62 7.97 10.35
N CYS A 226 15.49 8.93 9.43
CA CYS A 226 15.63 10.35 9.73
C CYS A 226 14.55 10.84 10.70
N THR A 227 13.29 10.37 10.60
CA THR A 227 12.24 10.78 11.53
C THR A 227 12.53 10.32 12.96
N TRP A 228 13.00 9.08 13.12
CA TRP A 228 13.43 8.57 14.43
C TRP A 228 14.67 9.30 14.96
N PHE A 229 15.62 9.67 14.10
CA PHE A 229 16.78 10.47 14.49
C PHE A 229 16.38 11.86 15.00
N VAL A 230 15.45 12.53 14.31
CA VAL A 230 14.90 13.83 14.76
C VAL A 230 14.24 13.69 16.14
N ALA A 231 13.54 12.57 16.41
CA ALA A 231 12.95 12.33 17.71
C ALA A 231 13.97 12.16 18.84
N ILE A 232 15.08 11.45 18.59
CA ILE A 232 16.18 11.37 19.56
C ILE A 232 16.77 12.77 19.82
N MET A 233 16.98 13.57 18.77
CA MET A 233 17.50 14.93 18.93
C MET A 233 16.53 15.82 19.73
N ALA A 234 15.23 15.76 19.45
CA ALA A 234 14.21 16.47 20.20
C ALA A 234 14.20 16.06 21.67
N PHE A 235 14.41 14.76 21.95
CA PHE A 235 14.50 14.21 23.29
C PHE A 235 15.72 14.74 24.05
N ILE A 236 16.91 14.74 23.43
CA ILE A 236 18.16 15.25 24.03
C ILE A 236 18.07 16.75 24.32
N CYS A 237 17.39 17.52 23.46
CA CYS A 237 17.20 18.95 23.67
C CYS A 237 16.27 19.30 24.85
N GLY A 238 15.56 18.33 25.44
CA GLY A 238 14.74 18.55 26.64
C GLY A 238 13.55 19.50 26.44
N ASN A 239 13.09 19.68 25.19
CA ASN A 239 12.01 20.61 24.87
C ASN A 239 10.65 19.91 24.86
N ASN A 240 9.59 20.65 25.20
CA ASN A 240 8.18 20.22 25.08
C ASN A 240 7.77 19.83 23.65
N LEU A 241 8.64 20.09 22.66
CA LEU A 241 8.47 19.61 21.28
C LEU A 241 8.35 18.08 21.19
N ILE A 242 8.90 17.34 22.17
CA ILE A 242 8.87 15.88 22.17
C ILE A 242 7.44 15.32 22.10
N TYR A 243 6.46 15.97 22.73
CA TYR A 243 5.06 15.54 22.70
C TYR A 243 4.48 15.58 21.28
N ILE A 244 4.75 16.67 20.55
CA ILE A 244 4.37 16.81 19.15
C ILE A 244 5.05 15.73 18.30
N VAL A 245 6.34 15.48 18.54
CA VAL A 245 7.11 14.51 17.76
C VAL A 245 6.62 13.09 17.99
N ILE A 246 6.27 12.71 19.23
CA ILE A 246 5.73 11.39 19.56
C ILE A 246 4.39 11.16 18.82
N ASP A 247 3.46 12.11 18.89
CA ASP A 247 2.15 11.97 18.22
C ASP A 247 2.31 11.87 16.69
N VAL A 248 3.19 12.67 16.10
CA VAL A 248 3.52 12.60 14.67
C VAL A 248 4.16 11.25 14.31
N LEU A 249 5.10 10.77 15.13
CA LEU A 249 5.75 9.48 14.91
C LEU A 249 4.76 8.32 14.95
N SER A 250 3.81 8.34 15.89
CA SER A 250 2.80 7.29 16.02
C SER A 250 2.04 7.05 14.70
N GLN A 251 1.67 8.13 14.00
CA GLN A 251 0.99 8.05 12.70
C GLN A 251 1.98 7.67 11.57
N LEU A 252 3.22 8.17 11.60
CA LEU A 252 4.24 7.82 10.62
C LEU A 252 4.60 6.33 10.65
N THR A 253 4.60 5.69 11.82
CA THR A 253 4.85 4.25 11.95
C THR A 253 3.82 3.40 11.19
N ALA A 254 2.58 3.87 11.07
CA ALA A 254 1.52 3.23 10.30
C ALA A 254 1.58 3.62 8.80
N ILE A 255 1.91 4.87 8.49
CA ILE A 255 2.03 5.36 7.10
C ILE A 255 3.16 4.65 6.36
N TYR A 256 4.31 4.43 6.99
CA TYR A 256 5.49 3.87 6.34
C TYR A 256 5.28 2.49 5.69
N PRO A 257 4.81 1.44 6.40
CA PRO A 257 4.63 0.11 5.82
C PRO A 257 3.51 0.06 4.77
N THR A 258 2.47 0.87 4.94
CA THR A 258 1.38 0.98 3.95
C THR A 258 1.83 1.73 2.69
N LEU A 259 2.67 2.76 2.83
CA LEU A 259 3.33 3.45 1.71
C LEU A 259 4.21 2.47 0.94
N ILE A 260 5.00 1.65 1.65
CA ILE A 260 5.80 0.59 1.04
C ILE A 260 4.92 -0.38 0.24
N ILE A 261 3.82 -0.85 0.81
CA ILE A 261 2.88 -1.75 0.10
C ILE A 261 2.35 -1.06 -1.16
N THR A 262 1.90 0.19 -1.02
CA THR A 262 1.31 0.98 -2.12
C THR A 262 2.31 1.22 -3.24
N LEU A 263 3.54 1.63 -2.92
CA LEU A 263 4.61 1.87 -3.89
C LEU A 263 5.00 0.61 -4.65
N VAL A 264 5.13 -0.53 -3.95
CA VAL A 264 5.42 -1.82 -4.59
C VAL A 264 4.26 -2.24 -5.50
N CYS A 265 3.01 -2.04 -5.07
CA CYS A 265 1.83 -2.32 -5.89
C CYS A 265 1.79 -1.43 -7.13
N LEU A 266 1.94 -0.11 -6.96
CA LEU A 266 1.90 0.87 -8.04
C LEU A 266 2.97 0.60 -9.10
N ARG A 267 4.24 0.44 -8.69
CA ARG A 267 5.34 0.11 -9.61
C ARG A 267 5.05 -1.15 -10.40
N SER A 268 4.63 -2.22 -9.72
CA SER A 268 4.32 -3.48 -10.40
C SER A 268 3.22 -3.34 -11.44
N THR A 269 2.20 -2.52 -11.18
CA THR A 269 1.08 -2.28 -12.09
C THR A 269 1.51 -1.42 -13.26
N LEU A 270 2.29 -0.36 -13.02
CA LEU A 270 2.88 0.48 -14.07
C LEU A 270 3.74 -0.35 -15.02
N ASP A 271 4.55 -1.23 -14.48
CA ASP A 271 5.43 -2.05 -15.30
C ASP A 271 4.64 -3.07 -16.15
N VAL A 272 3.55 -3.67 -15.63
CA VAL A 272 2.66 -4.52 -16.46
C VAL A 272 1.98 -3.70 -17.56
N ALA A 273 1.60 -2.45 -17.28
CA ALA A 273 1.06 -1.54 -18.28
C ALA A 273 2.11 -1.20 -19.36
N ILE A 274 3.37 -0.99 -18.99
CA ILE A 274 4.46 -0.75 -19.94
C ILE A 274 4.71 -2.00 -20.81
N GLU A 275 4.76 -3.19 -20.21
CA GLU A 275 4.98 -4.45 -20.95
C GLU A 275 3.86 -4.70 -21.97
N THR A 276 2.59 -4.50 -21.57
CA THR A 276 1.44 -4.65 -22.47
C THR A 276 1.45 -3.61 -23.59
N PHE A 277 1.84 -2.36 -23.30
CA PHE A 277 1.99 -1.32 -24.32
C PHE A 277 3.12 -1.64 -25.32
N GLN A 278 4.26 -2.14 -24.83
CA GLN A 278 5.37 -2.56 -25.68
C GLN A 278 4.99 -3.74 -26.58
N GLN A 279 4.27 -4.73 -26.05
CA GLN A 279 3.74 -5.85 -26.84
C GLN A 279 2.78 -5.38 -27.93
N ALA A 280 1.81 -4.53 -27.60
CA ALA A 280 0.87 -3.97 -28.58
C ALA A 280 1.60 -3.17 -29.68
N THR A 281 2.64 -2.41 -29.31
CA THR A 281 3.45 -1.63 -30.26
C THR A 281 4.27 -2.54 -31.18
N GLN A 282 4.85 -3.62 -30.66
CA GLN A 282 5.60 -4.59 -31.45
C GLN A 282 4.69 -5.37 -32.41
N GLU A 283 3.52 -5.81 -31.95
CA GLU A 283 2.52 -6.46 -32.82
C GLU A 283 2.09 -5.55 -33.97
N TRP A 284 1.91 -4.25 -33.69
CA TRP A 284 1.62 -3.26 -34.72
C TRP A 284 2.78 -3.09 -35.70
N ALA A 285 4.00 -2.93 -35.21
CA ALA A 285 5.19 -2.79 -36.05
C ALA A 285 5.41 -4.00 -36.99
N VAL A 286 5.16 -5.22 -36.50
CA VAL A 286 5.22 -6.45 -37.31
C VAL A 286 4.11 -6.49 -38.35
N ARG A 287 2.87 -6.10 -37.99
CA ARG A 287 1.75 -6.06 -38.95
C ARG A 287 1.98 -5.02 -40.05
N THR A 288 2.50 -3.85 -39.73
CA THR A 288 2.81 -2.81 -40.73
C THR A 288 4.02 -3.19 -41.58
N GLY A 289 5.03 -3.84 -41.00
CA GLY A 289 6.21 -4.34 -41.71
C GLY A 289 5.93 -5.48 -42.68
N ASN A 290 4.86 -6.26 -42.46
CA ASN A 290 4.46 -7.37 -43.33
C ASN A 290 3.58 -6.95 -44.53
N ILE A 291 3.31 -5.65 -44.70
CA ILE A 291 2.51 -5.10 -45.83
C ILE A 291 3.40 -4.59 -46.98
N GLY A 292 4.73 -4.61 -46.89
CA GLY A 292 5.58 -4.04 -47.95
C GLY A 292 6.90 -4.77 -48.19
N ASN A 293 7.02 -5.37 -49.38
CA ASN A 293 8.30 -5.60 -50.04
C ASN A 293 9.09 -4.26 -50.10
N PRO A 294 10.44 -4.25 -49.95
CA PRO A 294 11.17 -3.07 -49.54
C PRO A 294 11.56 -2.19 -50.73
N SER A 295 10.96 -1.01 -50.82
CA SER A 295 11.61 0.16 -51.41
C SER A 295 10.98 1.42 -50.82
N HIS A 296 11.85 2.32 -50.36
CA HIS A 296 11.55 3.59 -49.69
C HIS A 296 11.31 3.55 -48.17
N ILE A 297 12.43 3.60 -47.44
CA ILE A 297 12.50 4.21 -46.12
C ILE A 297 12.15 5.70 -46.31
N VAL A 298 10.93 6.09 -45.93
CA VAL A 298 10.59 7.49 -45.68
C VAL A 298 10.45 7.66 -44.18
N THR A 299 11.42 8.36 -43.60
CA THR A 299 11.44 8.80 -42.21
C THR A 299 10.40 9.90 -42.04
N THR A 300 9.18 9.55 -41.66
CA THR A 300 8.21 10.52 -41.12
C THR A 300 7.56 9.94 -39.87
N THR A 301 8.11 10.31 -38.71
CA THR A 301 7.46 10.22 -37.40
C THR A 301 6.13 10.97 -37.44
N SER A 302 5.05 10.25 -37.71
CA SER A 302 3.68 10.73 -37.57
C SER A 302 2.97 9.87 -36.54
N TYR A 303 2.67 10.48 -35.39
CA TYR A 303 1.78 9.89 -34.39
C TYR A 303 0.35 10.19 -34.82
N PRO A 304 -0.55 9.19 -34.95
CA PRO A 304 -1.92 9.48 -35.32
C PRO A 304 -2.70 9.95 -34.08
N LEU A 305 -3.17 11.20 -34.13
CA LEU A 305 -4.31 11.64 -33.34
C LEU A 305 -5.56 10.97 -33.93
N SER A 306 -6.34 10.31 -33.08
CA SER A 306 -7.62 9.70 -33.46
C SER A 306 -8.64 10.78 -33.85
N ASP A 307 -9.16 10.72 -35.09
CA ASP A 307 -10.21 11.63 -35.55
C ASP A 307 -11.53 11.40 -34.79
N LEU A 308 -11.96 12.42 -34.05
CA LEU A 308 -13.24 12.45 -33.36
C LEU A 308 -14.35 12.73 -34.39
N ARG A 309 -15.08 11.69 -34.81
CA ARG A 309 -16.12 11.78 -35.84
C ARG A 309 -17.41 12.38 -35.25
N ILE A 310 -17.60 13.69 -35.39
CA ILE A 310 -18.86 14.39 -35.06
C ILE A 310 -19.84 14.19 -36.20
N GLY A 311 -20.93 13.46 -35.97
CA GLY A 311 -21.99 13.22 -36.96
C GLY A 311 -23.01 14.35 -36.97
N ALA A 312 -22.97 15.24 -37.98
CA ALA A 312 -24.06 16.16 -38.29
C ALA A 312 -24.96 15.55 -39.38
N ARG A 313 -26.22 15.25 -39.03
CA ARG A 313 -27.26 14.80 -39.98
C ARG A 313 -27.82 16.04 -40.69
N THR A 314 -27.56 16.19 -41.98
CA THR A 314 -28.29 17.14 -42.83
C THR A 314 -29.26 16.35 -43.70
N THR A 315 -30.56 16.50 -43.46
CA THR A 315 -31.62 15.97 -44.33
C THR A 315 -31.82 16.94 -45.49
N ALA A 316 -31.45 16.53 -46.70
CA ALA A 316 -31.83 17.22 -47.93
C ALA A 316 -33.07 16.54 -48.51
N HIS A 317 -34.15 17.32 -48.62
CA HIS A 317 -35.38 16.99 -49.31
C HIS A 317 -35.25 17.52 -50.75
N SER A 318 -35.42 16.68 -51.77
CA SER A 318 -35.58 17.14 -53.16
C SER A 318 -36.69 16.37 -53.87
N SER A 319 -37.63 17.15 -54.37
CA SER A 319 -38.88 16.80 -55.06
C SER A 319 -38.76 16.86 -56.59
N GLY A 320 -39.58 16.04 -57.27
CA GLY A 320 -39.98 16.15 -58.68
C GLY A 320 -39.21 15.22 -59.64
N LEU A 321 -39.75 14.66 -60.72
CA LEU A 321 -41.09 14.53 -61.30
C LEU A 321 -40.94 13.46 -62.43
N ASP A 322 -41.99 12.66 -62.64
CA ASP A 322 -42.39 11.80 -63.79
C ASP A 322 -41.39 11.39 -64.91
N GLN A 323 -41.29 10.07 -65.16
CA GLN A 323 -41.52 9.50 -66.51
C GLN A 323 -41.75 7.96 -66.47
N SER A 324 -42.75 7.52 -67.23
CA SER A 324 -43.19 6.14 -67.48
C SER A 324 -42.35 5.43 -68.56
N ASP A 325 -42.21 4.10 -68.50
CA ASP A 325 -42.66 3.16 -69.55
C ASP A 325 -42.17 1.69 -69.39
N SER A 326 -43.16 0.79 -69.47
CA SER A 326 -43.22 -0.55 -70.09
C SER A 326 -42.14 -1.65 -69.94
N MET A 327 -42.60 -2.76 -69.31
CA MET A 327 -42.81 -4.12 -69.87
C MET A 327 -41.63 -5.04 -70.30
N SER A 328 -41.67 -6.27 -69.74
CA SER A 328 -41.57 -7.60 -70.40
C SER A 328 -40.38 -8.55 -70.10
N GLY A 329 -40.71 -9.86 -69.96
CA GLY A 329 -39.84 -11.04 -70.15
C GLY A 329 -39.35 -11.72 -68.85
N VAL A 330 -39.97 -12.78 -68.29
CA VAL A 330 -40.13 -14.20 -68.72
C VAL A 330 -38.84 -15.03 -68.69
N GLY A 331 -38.88 -16.13 -67.92
CA GLY A 331 -37.96 -17.30 -67.93
C GLY A 331 -37.28 -17.48 -66.56
N GLY A 332 -37.36 -18.58 -65.82
CA GLY A 332 -37.79 -19.94 -66.10
C GLY A 332 -36.79 -20.91 -65.46
N SER A 333 -37.20 -21.54 -64.35
CA SER A 333 -36.85 -22.89 -63.88
C SER A 333 -35.45 -23.29 -63.36
N THR A 334 -35.47 -23.69 -62.08
CA THR A 334 -34.91 -24.94 -61.46
C THR A 334 -33.42 -24.93 -61.06
N MET A 335 -32.98 -25.42 -59.89
CA MET A 335 -33.41 -26.61 -59.13
C MET A 335 -32.87 -26.60 -57.67
N ASN A 336 -33.71 -27.09 -56.73
CA ASN A 336 -33.51 -27.72 -55.40
C ASN A 336 -32.10 -27.87 -54.81
N THR A 337 -31.87 -27.71 -53.50
CA THR A 337 -32.43 -28.49 -52.35
C THR A 337 -32.48 -27.64 -51.07
N ASP A 338 -33.62 -27.53 -50.35
CA ASP A 338 -34.12 -28.38 -49.24
C ASP A 338 -33.06 -28.65 -48.14
N LYS A 339 -33.22 -28.47 -46.82
CA LYS A 339 -34.33 -28.25 -45.86
C LYS A 339 -33.70 -27.78 -44.53
N ALA A 340 -34.17 -26.73 -43.87
CA ALA A 340 -35.21 -26.68 -42.83
C ALA A 340 -34.84 -27.30 -41.45
N LEU A 341 -34.59 -26.39 -40.48
CA LEU A 341 -35.09 -26.29 -39.08
C LEU A 341 -36.38 -27.11 -38.73
N PRO A 342 -36.94 -27.11 -37.49
CA PRO A 342 -36.45 -26.77 -36.13
C PRO A 342 -37.10 -27.60 -34.95
N CYS A 343 -36.88 -27.12 -33.71
CA CYS A 343 -37.79 -27.15 -32.51
C CYS A 343 -38.03 -28.51 -31.84
N ALA A 344 -38.32 -28.67 -30.54
CA ALA A 344 -38.39 -27.90 -29.29
C ALA A 344 -38.79 -28.95 -28.19
N PRO A 345 -38.84 -28.62 -26.88
CA PRO A 345 -38.67 -29.55 -25.75
C PRO A 345 -39.98 -30.05 -25.13
N CYS A 346 -39.89 -31.01 -24.19
CA CYS A 346 -40.85 -31.22 -23.09
C CYS A 346 -40.19 -31.92 -21.88
N ASP A 347 -40.47 -31.37 -20.70
CA ASP A 347 -40.26 -31.90 -19.34
C ASP A 347 -41.15 -33.13 -19.03
N VAL A 348 -40.78 -33.87 -17.95
CA VAL A 348 -41.57 -34.41 -16.81
C VAL A 348 -40.65 -35.42 -16.09
N GLY A 349 -40.20 -35.21 -14.83
CA GLY A 349 -40.85 -35.64 -13.56
C GLY A 349 -40.80 -37.19 -13.40
N LEU A 350 -40.38 -37.85 -12.32
CA LEU A 350 -40.31 -37.64 -10.86
C LEU A 350 -39.50 -38.80 -10.23
N GLU A 351 -38.95 -38.59 -9.02
CA GLU A 351 -38.83 -39.50 -7.84
C GLU A 351 -38.23 -40.94 -8.04
N ASP A 352 -37.43 -41.55 -7.15
CA ASP A 352 -37.19 -41.34 -5.73
C ASP A 352 -36.04 -42.25 -5.20
N THR A 353 -35.55 -41.91 -3.99
CA THR A 353 -35.02 -42.77 -2.89
C THR A 353 -33.60 -43.39 -2.84
N HIS A 354 -32.93 -43.07 -1.71
CA HIS A 354 -32.06 -43.87 -0.79
C HIS A 354 -30.79 -44.57 -1.35
N ASN A 355 -29.61 -44.61 -0.71
CA ASN A 355 -29.28 -44.74 0.71
C ASN A 355 -27.75 -44.57 0.96
N THR A 356 -27.39 -43.98 2.12
CA THR A 356 -26.28 -44.27 3.06
C THR A 356 -24.79 -44.40 2.67
N ASP A 357 -24.00 -43.61 3.43
CA ASP A 357 -22.76 -43.91 4.18
C ASP A 357 -21.52 -44.48 3.46
N ASN A 358 -20.40 -43.74 3.53
CA ASN A 358 -19.29 -44.18 4.40
C ASN A 358 -18.27 -43.06 4.71
N LYS A 359 -17.97 -42.94 6.00
CA LYS A 359 -16.86 -42.21 6.64
C LYS A 359 -15.75 -43.25 6.90
N VAL A 360 -14.50 -42.98 6.52
CA VAL A 360 -13.32 -43.65 7.13
C VAL A 360 -12.14 -42.68 7.17
N ASP A 361 -11.71 -42.37 8.39
CA ASP A 361 -10.43 -41.76 8.77
C ASP A 361 -9.26 -42.73 8.53
N ILE A 362 -8.09 -42.24 8.12
CA ILE A 362 -6.82 -42.96 8.28
C ILE A 362 -5.73 -42.00 8.74
N VAL A 363 -5.40 -42.16 10.03
CA VAL A 363 -4.11 -42.14 10.75
C VAL A 363 -2.98 -41.26 10.22
#